data_AF-A0A660S2G3-F1
#
_entry.id   AF-A0A660S2G3-F1
#
_cell.length_a   1.000
_cell.length_b   1.000
_cell.length_c   1.000
_cell.angle_alpha   90.00
_cell.angle_beta   90.00
_cell.angle_gamma   90.00
#
_symmetry.space_group_name_H-M   'P 1'
#
loop_
_entity.id
_entity.type
_entity.pdbx_description
1 polymer ?
#
loop_
_entity_poly.entity_id
_entity_poly.type
_entity_poly.pdbx_seq_one_letter_code
_entity_poly.pdbx_strand_id
1 'polypeptide(L)' 'MFTYFSLLKAKNASQIVPLTSTYPLVATFLAIIFLKEELTLFKILGTIFIVVGIYLLFKS' A
#
# COMPACT_ATOMS: atom_id res chain seq x y z
N MET A 1 10.76 7.12 9.12
CA MET A 1 10.98 8.51 8.65
C MET A 1 12.37 8.70 8.04
N PHE A 2 13.44 8.21 8.66
CA PHE A 2 14.81 8.30 8.12
C PHE A 2 14.96 7.72 6.70
N THR A 3 14.30 6.60 6.39
CA THR A 3 14.31 5.97 5.05
C THR A 3 13.58 6.79 3.99
N TYR A 4 12.44 7.39 4.34
CA TYR A 4 11.65 8.25 3.44
C TYR A 4 12.44 9.50 3.02
N PHE A 5 13.06 10.20 3.97
CA PHE A 5 13.90 11.37 3.65
C PHE A 5 15.19 11.01 2.91
N SER A 6 15.76 9.82 3.17
CA SER A 6 16.94 9.35 2.43
C SER A 6 16.60 9.04 0.97
N LEU A 7 15.43 8.44 0.71
CA LEU A 7 14.95 8.19 -0.64
C LEU A 7 14.64 9.50 -1.37
N LEU A 8 14.02 10.48 -0.71
CA LEU A 8 13.71 11.79 -1.31
C LEU A 8 14.97 12.56 -1.75
N LYS A 9 16.10 12.32 -1.11
CA LYS A 9 17.39 12.88 -1.53
C LYS A 9 18.01 12.15 -2.72
N ALA A 10 17.60 10.90 -3.00
CA ALA A 10 18.16 10.05 -4.04
C ALA A 10 17.26 9.91 -5.29
N LYS A 11 15.94 10.12 -5.16
CA LYS A 11 14.95 10.02 -6.24
C LYS A 11 13.87 11.10 -6.13
N ASN A 12 13.21 11.39 -7.25
CA ASN A 12 12.13 12.37 -7.33
C ASN A 12 10.95 12.01 -6.42
N ALA A 13 10.38 13.03 -5.76
CA ALA A 13 9.24 12.87 -4.85
C ALA A 13 8.06 12.11 -5.48
N SER A 14 7.76 12.35 -6.76
CA SER A 14 6.68 11.66 -7.49
C SER A 14 6.83 10.14 -7.58
N GLN A 15 8.05 9.59 -7.42
CA GLN A 15 8.25 8.13 -7.37
C GLN A 15 8.20 7.56 -5.95
N ILE A 16 8.40 8.40 -4.94
CA ILE A 16 8.54 7.99 -3.54
C ILE A 16 7.23 8.15 -2.79
N VAL A 17 6.45 9.18 -3.12
CA VAL A 17 5.11 9.40 -2.57
C VAL A 17 4.22 8.18 -2.76
N PRO A 18 4.05 7.60 -3.97
CA PRO A 18 3.17 6.45 -4.13
C PRO A 18 3.77 5.15 -3.55
N LEU A 19 5.07 5.14 -3.22
CA LEU A 19 5.72 4.08 -2.44
C LEU A 19 5.26 4.08 -0.97
N THR A 20 4.76 5.21 -0.46
CA THR A 20 4.08 5.25 0.84
C THR A 20 2.64 4.73 0.74
N SER A 21 2.02 4.82 -0.43
CA SER A 21 0.68 4.30 -0.69
C SER A 21 0.61 2.78 -0.77
N THR A 22 1.73 2.04 -0.76
CA THR A 22 1.74 0.56 -0.65
C THR A 22 1.65 0.05 0.80
N TYR A 23 1.69 0.92 1.81
CA TYR A 23 1.46 0.54 3.21
C TYR A 23 0.15 -0.25 3.45
N PRO A 24 -1.00 0.11 2.84
CA PRO A 24 -2.23 -0.64 2.98
C PRO A 24 -2.11 -2.10 2.54
N LEU A 25 -1.34 -2.39 1.48
CA LEU A 25 -1.10 -3.77 1.03
C LEU A 25 -0.36 -4.59 2.07
N VAL A 26 0.71 -4.03 2.65
CA VAL A 26 1.49 -4.68 3.71
C VAL A 26 0.66 -4.85 4.98
N ALA A 27 -0.15 -3.84 5.32
CA ALA A 27 -1.07 -3.88 6.45
C ALA A 27 -2.15 -4.96 6.27
N THR A 28 -2.75 -5.07 5.09
CA THR A 28 -3.72 -6.12 4.76
C THR A 28 -3.06 -7.51 4.81
N PHE A 29 -1.85 -7.66 4.26
CA PHE A 29 -1.12 -8.92 4.31
C PHE A 29 -0.81 -9.36 5.75
N LEU A 30 -0.32 -8.43 6.58
CA LEU A 30 -0.09 -8.68 8.01
C LEU A 30 -1.38 -8.96 8.76
N ALA A 31 -2.47 -8.25 8.46
CA ALA A 31 -3.78 -8.49 9.07
C ALA A 31 -4.30 -9.91 8.78
N ILE A 32 -4.14 -10.41 7.55
CA ILE A 32 -4.54 -11.78 7.19
C ILE A 32 -3.71 -12.81 7.99
N ILE A 33 -2.40 -12.61 8.13
CA ILE A 33 -1.51 -13.55 8.82
C ILE A 33 -1.70 -13.54 10.34
N PHE A 34 -1.72 -12.35 10.95
CA PHE A 34 -1.76 -12.20 12.42
C PHE A 34 -3.17 -12.30 12.99
N LEU A 35 -4.14 -11.69 12.32
CA LEU A 35 -5.50 -11.57 12.85
C LEU A 35 -6.36 -12.78 12.48
N LYS A 36 -5.90 -13.64 11.54
CA LYS A 36 -6.57 -14.87 11.06
C LYS A 36 -8.04 -14.66 10.74
N GLU A 37 -8.39 -13.45 10.31
CA GLU A 37 -9.78 -13.12 10.07
C GLU A 37 -10.30 -13.94 8.89
N GLU A 38 -11.53 -14.43 9.00
CA GLU A 38 -12.17 -15.14 7.90
C GLU A 38 -12.22 -14.24 6.66
N LEU A 39 -11.65 -14.74 5.57
CA LEU A 39 -11.63 -14.08 4.28
C LEU A 39 -13.04 -14.09 3.69
N THR A 40 -13.85 -13.12 4.10
CA THR A 40 -15.16 -12.87 3.50
C THR A 40 -15.01 -12.20 2.13
N LEU A 41 -15.97 -12.45 1.23
CA LEU A 41 -15.98 -11.86 -0.12
C LEU A 41 -15.83 -10.32 -0.11
N PHE A 42 -16.36 -9.66 0.92
CA PHE A 42 -16.21 -8.22 1.11
C PHE A 42 -14.77 -7.77 1.36
N LYS A 43 -13.96 -8.56 2.08
CA LYS A 43 -12.53 -8.25 2.28
C LYS A 43 -11.71 -8.42 1.02
N ILE A 44 -12.04 -9.43 0.21
CA ILE A 44 -11.40 -9.64 -1.09
C ILE A 44 -11.70 -8.44 -2.00
N LEU A 45 -12.96 -8.03 -2.09
CA LEU A 45 -13.38 -6.85 -2.85
C LEU A 45 -12.72 -5.57 -2.34
N GLY A 46 -12.67 -5.36 -1.02
CA GLY A 46 -12.00 -4.23 -0.41
C GLY A 46 -10.49 -4.19 -0.71
N THR A 47 -9.82 -5.35 -0.67
CA THR A 47 -8.41 -5.47 -1.03
C THR A 47 -8.16 -5.12 -2.49
N ILE A 48 -9.02 -5.61 -3.41
CA ILE A 48 -8.95 -5.26 -4.83
C ILE A 48 -9.15 -3.76 -5.02
N PHE A 49 -10.12 -3.16 -4.34
CA PHE A 49 -10.36 -1.71 -4.41
C PHE A 49 -9.15 -0.89 -3.94
N ILE A 50 -8.50 -1.30 -2.85
CA ILE A 50 -7.28 -0.66 -2.35
C ILE A 50 -6.16 -0.76 -3.40
N VAL A 51 -5.94 -1.94 -3.97
CA VAL A 51 -4.92 -2.15 -5.02
C VAL A 51 -5.18 -1.28 -6.24
N VAL A 52 -6.43 -1.22 -6.71
CA VAL A 52 -6.83 -0.38 -7.85
C VAL A 52 -6.65 1.10 -7.54
N GLY A 53 -7.03 1.55 -6.34
CA GLY A 53 -6.84 2.92 -5.90
C GLY A 53 -5.37 3.33 -5.86
N ILE A 54 -4.50 2.47 -5.31
CA ILE A 54 -3.05 2.69 -5.30
C ILE A 54 -2.49 2.74 -6.72
N TYR A 55 -2.93 1.83 -7.59
CA TYR A 55 -2.48 1.78 -8.98
C TYR A 55 -2.85 3.04 -9.77
N LEU A 56 -4.09 3.55 -9.61
CA LEU A 56 -4.52 4.81 -10.21
C LEU A 56 -3.67 5.99 -9.72
N LEU A 57 -3.35 6.01 -8.43
CA LEU A 57 -2.53 7.06 -7.83
C LEU A 57 -1.05 6.98 -8.26
N PHE A 58 -0.57 5.79 -8.60
CA PHE A 58 0.79 5.57 -9.14
C PHE A 58 0.89 5.95 -10.63
N LYS A 59 -0.22 5.81 -11.38
CA LYS A 59 -0.27 6.12 -12.81
C LYS A 59 -0.45 7.61 -13.11
N SER A 60 -1.03 8.38 -12.19
CA SER A 60 -1.17 9.84 -12.30
C SER A 60 0.06 10.59 -11.83
#